data_AF-A0A972QPQ4-F1
#
_entry.id   AF-A0A972QPQ4-F1
#
_cell.length_a   1.000
_cell.length_b   1.000
_cell.length_c   1.000
_cell.angle_alpha   90.00
_cell.angle_beta   90.00
_cell.angle_gamma   90.00
#
_symmetry.space_group_name_H-M   'P 1'
#
loop_
_entity.id
_entity.type
_entity.pdbx_description
1 polymer ?
#
loop_
_entity_poly.entity_id
_entity_poly.type
_entity_poly.pdbx_seq_one_letter_code
_entity_poly.pdbx_strand_id
1 'polypeptide(L)'
;MEKITLFKFRSINKYLIDTLVKGTVYCVRPIRLNDPFDCQVDIKKATENAISRLSGKKKQNLVKLSKAKDLFDKIQKDIKSVGICSFSLVLEEPLLWSHYADQRQL
;
A
#
# COMPACT_ATOMS: atom_id res chain seq x y z
N MET A 1 20.69 4.62 -21.22
CA MET A 1 19.55 4.36 -20.33
C MET A 1 19.08 5.70 -19.78
N GLU A 2 17.79 5.99 -19.86
CA GLU A 2 17.22 7.25 -19.37
C GLU A 2 17.15 7.21 -17.83
N LYS A 3 17.53 8.30 -17.16
CA LYS A 3 17.50 8.39 -15.70
C LYS A 3 16.08 8.75 -15.24
N ILE A 4 15.46 7.89 -14.44
CA ILE A 4 14.19 8.19 -13.78
C ILE A 4 14.50 8.87 -12.45
N THR A 5 13.89 10.04 -12.22
CA THR A 5 14.00 10.78 -10.97
C THR A 5 12.69 10.64 -10.20
N LEU A 6 12.76 10.26 -8.92
CA LEU A 6 11.62 10.06 -8.05
C LEU A 6 11.78 10.93 -6.80
N PHE A 7 10.71 11.62 -6.41
CA PHE A 7 10.68 12.51 -5.26
C PHE A 7 9.84 11.90 -4.13
N LYS A 8 10.34 12.01 -2.89
CA LYS A 8 9.62 11.59 -1.69
C LYS A 8 9.42 12.79 -0.78
N PHE A 9 8.17 13.18 -0.56
CA PHE A 9 7.81 14.26 0.34
C PHE A 9 7.86 13.78 1.80
N ARG A 10 8.49 14.56 2.68
CA ARG A 10 8.61 14.23 4.10
C ARG A 10 8.86 15.49 4.94
N SER A 11 8.23 15.58 6.10
CA SER A 11 8.56 16.62 7.10
C SER A 11 10.02 16.53 7.54
N ILE A 12 10.62 17.70 7.78
CA ILE A 12 11.97 17.82 8.33
C ILE A 12 11.93 17.45 9.81
N ASN A 13 12.48 16.30 10.16
CA ASN A 13 12.57 15.80 11.53
C ASN A 13 13.77 14.85 11.73
N LYS A 14 13.99 14.38 12.96
CA LYS A 14 15.11 13.47 13.29
C LYS A 14 15.15 12.20 12.44
N TYR A 15 13.98 11.69 12.00
CA TYR A 15 13.90 10.48 11.18
C TYR A 15 14.29 10.75 9.72
N LEU A 16 14.07 11.97 9.22
CA LEU A 16 14.61 12.37 7.92
C LEU A 16 16.14 12.39 7.97
N ILE A 17 16.72 13.03 8.98
CA ILE A 17 18.17 13.08 9.16
C ILE A 17 18.76 11.66 9.28
N ASP A 18 18.15 10.80 10.09
CA ASP A 18 18.58 9.41 10.25
C ASP A 18 18.55 8.63 8.92
N THR A 19 17.50 8.79 8.11
CA THR A 19 17.43 8.15 6.79
C THR A 19 18.48 8.65 5.82
N LEU A 20 18.81 9.94 5.85
CA LEU A 20 19.84 10.54 5.00
C LEU A 20 21.24 10.04 5.40
N VAL A 21 21.55 10.04 6.70
CA VAL A 21 22.84 9.57 7.23
C VAL A 21 23.04 8.09 6.93
N LYS A 22 22.01 7.26 7.07
CA LYS A 22 22.07 5.82 6.83
C LYS A 22 21.94 5.43 5.35
N GLY A 23 21.58 6.37 4.46
CA GLY A 23 21.27 6.05 3.06
C GLY A 23 20.10 5.07 2.91
N THR A 24 19.07 5.19 3.76
CA THR A 24 17.91 4.27 3.78
C THR A 24 16.61 5.00 3.48
N VAL A 25 15.61 4.27 3.01
CA VAL A 25 14.24 4.76 2.89
C VAL A 25 13.35 3.94 3.80
N TYR A 26 12.61 4.61 4.67
CA TYR A 26 11.63 3.95 5.52
C TYR A 26 10.34 3.70 4.73
N CYS A 27 9.90 2.43 4.72
CA CYS A 27 8.63 2.03 4.17
C CYS A 27 7.68 1.58 5.28
N VAL A 28 6.49 2.15 5.29
CA VAL A 28 5.51 1.98 6.36
C VAL A 28 4.69 0.72 6.15
N ARG A 29 4.32 0.04 7.24
CA ARG A 29 3.39 -1.09 7.14
C ARG A 29 2.01 -0.57 6.70
N PRO A 30 1.26 -1.30 5.84
CA PRO A 30 -0.06 -0.90 5.36
C PRO A 30 -1.03 -0.44 6.46
N ILE A 31 -0.99 -1.10 7.62
CA ILE A 31 -1.87 -0.80 8.76
C ILE A 31 -1.62 0.57 9.42
N ARG A 32 -0.46 1.19 9.16
CA ARG A 32 -0.07 2.49 9.70
C ARG A 32 -0.25 3.63 8.69
N LEU A 33 -0.76 3.34 7.49
CA LEU A 33 -1.16 4.38 6.57
C LEU A 33 -2.44 5.06 7.09
N ASN A 34 -2.44 6.38 6.94
CA ASN A 34 -3.52 7.30 7.28
C ASN A 34 -4.81 7.05 6.49
N ASP A 35 -4.67 6.56 5.25
CA ASP A 35 -5.80 6.33 4.36
C ASP A 35 -6.30 4.90 4.55
N PRO A 36 -7.55 4.71 5.01
CA PRO A 36 -8.13 3.39 5.20
C PRO A 36 -8.38 2.64 3.88
N PHE A 37 -8.37 3.32 2.73
CA PHE A 37 -8.62 2.72 1.41
C PHE A 37 -7.35 2.37 0.64
N ASP A 38 -6.21 3.02 0.92
CA ASP A 38 -5.01 2.83 0.10
C ASP A 38 -4.41 1.43 0.22
N CYS A 39 -4.43 0.79 1.39
CA CYS A 39 -3.75 -0.50 1.57
C CYS A 39 -4.41 -1.48 2.55
N GLN A 40 -5.60 -1.18 3.09
CA GLN A 40 -6.32 -2.08 4.00
C GLN A 40 -7.31 -2.97 3.23
N VAL A 41 -6.82 -3.68 2.23
CA VAL A 41 -7.65 -4.52 1.36
C VAL A 41 -8.16 -5.74 2.13
N ASP A 42 -9.47 -5.79 2.36
CA ASP A 42 -10.14 -7.01 2.82
C ASP A 42 -10.41 -7.92 1.61
N ILE A 43 -9.49 -8.85 1.39
CA ILE A 43 -9.55 -9.78 0.26
C ILE A 43 -10.79 -10.69 0.35
N LYS A 44 -11.24 -11.04 1.56
CA LYS A 44 -12.43 -11.88 1.75
C LYS A 44 -13.67 -11.14 1.27
N LYS A 45 -13.88 -9.92 1.79
CA LYS A 45 -15.00 -9.07 1.39
C LYS A 45 -14.94 -8.70 -0.10
N ALA A 46 -13.76 -8.42 -0.63
CA ALA A 46 -13.57 -8.16 -2.06
C ALA A 46 -13.95 -9.38 -2.92
N THR A 47 -13.56 -10.59 -2.48
CA THR A 47 -13.88 -11.84 -3.17
C THR A 47 -15.38 -12.13 -3.11
N GLU A 48 -16.03 -11.94 -1.96
CA GLU A 48 -17.49 -12.09 -1.80
C GLU A 48 -18.25 -11.12 -2.73
N ASN A 49 -17.84 -9.85 -2.77
CA ASN A 49 -18.40 -8.84 -3.67
C ASN A 49 -18.18 -9.19 -5.15
N ALA A 50 -17.05 -9.80 -5.50
CA ALA A 50 -16.81 -10.25 -6.86
C ALA A 50 -17.68 -11.46 -7.22
N ILE A 51 -17.87 -12.42 -6.31
CA ILE A 51 -18.73 -13.60 -6.52
C ILE A 51 -20.19 -13.19 -6.72
N SER A 52 -20.68 -12.17 -6.02
CA SER A 52 -22.07 -11.70 -6.14
C SER A 52 -22.35 -11.02 -7.48
N ARG A 53 -21.34 -10.36 -8.08
CA ARG A 53 -21.43 -9.65 -9.35
C ARG A 53 -21.14 -10.51 -10.59
N LEU A 54 -20.45 -11.62 -10.43
CA LEU A 54 -20.07 -12.50 -11.54
C LEU A 54 -21.15 -13.55 -11.83
N SER A 55 -21.21 -14.00 -13.09
CA SER A 55 -22.06 -15.10 -13.54
C SER A 55 -21.27 -16.14 -14.35
N GLY A 56 -21.86 -17.33 -14.53
CA GLY A 56 -21.29 -18.41 -15.34
C GLY A 56 -19.99 -19.02 -14.80
N LYS A 57 -19.10 -19.41 -15.71
CA LYS A 57 -17.87 -20.17 -15.43
C LYS A 57 -16.86 -19.40 -14.54
N LYS A 58 -16.82 -18.06 -14.66
CA LYS A 58 -15.96 -17.19 -13.82
C LYS A 58 -16.37 -17.24 -12.35
N LYS A 59 -17.68 -17.20 -12.06
CA LYS A 59 -18.20 -17.35 -10.69
C LYS A 59 -17.81 -18.70 -10.09
N GLN A 60 -17.97 -19.78 -10.84
CA GLN A 60 -17.64 -21.13 -10.38
C GLN A 60 -16.15 -21.28 -10.04
N ASN A 61 -15.26 -20.74 -10.87
CA ASN A 61 -13.83 -20.76 -10.61
C ASN A 61 -13.45 -19.94 -9.38
N LEU A 62 -14.03 -18.74 -9.23
CA LEU A 62 -13.77 -17.88 -8.07
C LEU A 62 -14.30 -18.50 -6.77
N VAL A 63 -15.46 -19.16 -6.80
CA VAL A 63 -16.02 -19.91 -5.65
C VAL A 63 -15.16 -21.12 -5.29
N LYS A 64 -14.58 -21.82 -6.28
CA LYS A 64 -13.63 -22.90 -6.00
C LYS A 64 -12.36 -22.37 -5.34
N LEU A 65 -11.84 -21.23 -5.82
CA LEU A 65 -10.68 -20.59 -5.25
C LEU A 65 -10.96 -20.04 -3.84
N SER A 66 -12.14 -19.45 -3.60
CA SER A 66 -12.55 -18.91 -2.30
C SER A 66 -12.63 -19.95 -1.19
N LYS A 67 -12.82 -21.24 -1.55
CA LYS A 67 -12.79 -22.35 -0.60
C LYS A 67 -11.39 -22.67 -0.07
N ALA A 68 -10.33 -22.24 -0.76
CA ALA A 68 -8.96 -22.33 -0.27
C ALA A 68 -8.69 -21.21 0.75
N LYS A 69 -9.33 -21.29 1.93
CA LYS A 69 -9.22 -20.27 3.00
C LYS A 69 -7.78 -19.95 3.38
N ASP A 70 -6.93 -20.97 3.46
CA ASP A 70 -5.51 -20.83 3.82
C ASP A 70 -4.75 -19.90 2.87
N LEU A 71 -5.13 -19.87 1.59
CA LEU A 71 -4.52 -18.97 0.61
C LEU A 71 -4.85 -17.51 0.92
N PHE A 72 -6.11 -17.21 1.23
CA PHE A 72 -6.54 -15.83 1.56
C PHE A 72 -5.92 -15.35 2.85
N ASP A 73 -5.87 -16.20 3.88
CA ASP A 73 -5.26 -15.86 5.16
C ASP A 73 -3.75 -15.62 4.99
N LYS A 74 -3.08 -16.42 4.14
CA LYS A 74 -1.67 -16.19 3.80
C LYS A 74 -1.45 -14.88 3.05
N ILE A 75 -2.21 -14.61 1.98
CA ILE A 75 -2.07 -13.36 1.22
C ILE A 75 -2.35 -12.15 2.11
N GLN A 76 -3.37 -12.22 2.97
CA GLN A 76 -3.69 -11.12 3.88
C GLN A 76 -2.58 -10.89 4.91
N LYS A 77 -1.94 -11.96 5.39
CA LYS A 77 -0.77 -11.87 6.28
C LYS A 77 0.44 -11.27 5.55
N ASP A 78 0.69 -11.72 4.33
CA ASP A 78 1.83 -11.28 3.53
C ASP A 78 1.70 -9.78 3.21
N ILE A 79 0.52 -9.32 2.76
CA ILE A 79 0.25 -7.89 2.49
C ILE A 79 0.54 -7.04 3.74
N LYS A 80 0.10 -7.46 4.92
CA LYS A 80 0.34 -6.74 6.19
C LYS A 80 1.82 -6.58 6.54
N SER A 81 2.69 -7.45 6.01
CA SER A 81 4.13 -7.46 6.29
C SER A 81 4.96 -6.62 5.31
N VAL A 82 4.40 -6.25 4.17
CA VAL A 82 5.10 -5.46 3.15
C VAL A 82 5.29 -4.02 3.63
N GLY A 83 6.43 -3.42 3.32
CA GLY A 83 6.66 -1.99 3.50
C GLY A 83 6.20 -1.20 2.28
N ILE A 84 5.46 -0.12 2.51
CA ILE A 84 4.89 0.73 1.46
C ILE A 84 5.61 2.08 1.44
N CYS A 85 5.93 2.54 0.24
CA CYS A 85 6.62 3.79 -0.02
C CYS A 85 6.02 4.48 -1.25
N SER A 86 5.50 5.70 -1.07
CA SER A 86 5.01 6.53 -2.16
C SER A 86 6.09 7.51 -2.64
N PHE A 87 6.14 7.71 -3.96
CA PHE A 87 7.03 8.64 -4.66
C PHE A 87 6.25 9.38 -5.75
N SER A 88 6.75 10.56 -6.13
CA SER A 88 6.22 11.38 -7.22
C SER A 88 7.25 11.55 -8.33
N LEU A 89 6.79 11.66 -9.57
CA LEU A 89 7.61 12.09 -10.70
C LEU A 89 7.69 13.63 -10.80
N VAL A 90 6.80 14.33 -10.10
CA VAL A 90 6.68 15.79 -10.08
C VAL A 90 7.17 16.31 -8.72
N LEU A 91 8.13 17.23 -8.75
CA LEU A 91 8.72 17.84 -7.55
C LEU A 91 7.77 18.84 -6.87
N GLU A 92 7.02 19.59 -7.65
CA GLU A 92 6.17 20.68 -7.18
C GLU A 92 4.70 20.27 -7.24
N GLU A 93 4.25 19.47 -6.28
CA GLU A 93 2.85 19.10 -6.13
C GLU A 93 2.35 19.58 -4.75
N PRO A 94 1.72 20.76 -4.66
CA PRO A 94 1.31 21.37 -3.38
C PRO A 94 0.39 20.46 -2.54
N LEU A 95 -0.44 19.63 -3.19
CA LEU A 95 -1.33 18.67 -2.52
C LEU A 95 -0.55 17.57 -1.78
N LEU A 96 0.62 17.16 -2.29
CA LEU A 96 1.45 16.17 -1.63
C LEU A 96 2.14 16.74 -0.39
N TRP A 97 2.51 18.03 -0.43
CA TRP A 97 3.08 18.73 0.72
C TRP A 97 2.07 18.92 1.86
N SER A 98 0.80 19.21 1.56
CA SER A 98 -0.21 19.44 2.59
C SER A 98 -0.69 18.15 3.26
N HIS A 99 -0.86 17.06 2.50
CA HIS A 99 -1.43 15.82 3.02
C HIS A 99 -0.39 14.78 3.47
N TYR A 100 0.77 14.68 2.82
CA TYR A 100 1.74 13.61 3.08
C TYR A 100 3.04 14.04 3.77
N ALA A 101 3.35 15.34 3.83
CA ALA A 101 4.56 15.77 4.52
C ALA A 101 4.49 15.46 6.03
N ASP A 102 3.34 15.72 6.65
CA ASP A 102 3.19 15.71 8.11
C ASP A 102 2.53 14.45 8.69
N GLN A 103 2.27 13.45 7.84
CA GLN A 103 1.66 12.21 8.33
C GLN A 103 2.64 11.41 9.17
N ARG A 104 2.35 11.48 10.47
CA ARG A 104 3.10 10.89 11.57
C ARG A 104 3.17 9.38 11.42
N GLN A 105 4.28 8.91 10.86
CA GLN A 105 4.74 7.54 11.05
C GLN A 105 5.41 7.45 12.42
N LEU A 106 4.59 7.26 13.46
CA LEU A 106 5.04 6.60 14.69
C LEU A 106 5.07 5.08 14.46
#